data_AF-A0A536DT99-F1
#
_entry.id   AF-A0A536DT99-F1
#
_cell.length_a   1.000
_cell.length_b   1.000
_cell.length_c   1.000
_cell.angle_alpha   90.00
_cell.angle_beta   90.00
_cell.angle_gamma   90.00
#
_symmetry.space_group_name_H-M   'P 1'
#
loop_
_entity.id
_entity.type
_entity.pdbx_description
1 polymer ?
#
loop_
_entity_poly.entity_id
_entity_poly.type
_entity_poly.pdbx_seq_one_letter_code
_entity_poly.pdbx_strand_id
1 'polypeptide(L)'
;MAELRGSSGDAPNHIITRWFGTPNLHTLDVYESKAGGYKALRKALLDMSPAEITGEVKTSGLRGRGGAGFATGTKWGFINRDAPGPKYVVVN
;
A
#
# COMPACT_ATOMS: atom_id res chain seq x y z
N MET A 1 5.83 22.16 20.02
CA MET A 1 6.00 20.79 20.55
C MET A 1 4.69 19.99 20.41
N ALA A 2 4.17 19.83 19.19
CA ALA A 2 2.84 19.26 18.94
C ALA A 2 2.85 18.00 18.05
N GLU A 3 4.01 17.42 17.72
CA GLU A 3 4.11 16.52 16.55
C GLU A 3 4.52 15.06 16.82
N LEU A 4 4.46 14.58 18.07
CA LEU A 4 4.73 13.16 18.36
C LEU A 4 3.45 12.45 18.81
N ARG A 5 2.43 12.40 17.94
CA ARG A 5 1.36 11.40 18.11
C ARG A 5 1.84 10.08 17.51
N GLY A 6 2.30 9.19 18.38
CA GLY A 6 2.77 7.84 18.05
C GLY A 6 4.25 7.64 18.37
N SER A 7 4.60 6.47 18.88
CA SER A 7 5.99 6.04 19.05
C SER A 7 6.48 5.35 17.79
N SER A 8 7.65 5.77 17.29
CA SER A 8 8.41 5.04 16.28
C SER A 8 9.13 3.88 16.94
N GLY A 9 9.14 2.70 16.32
CA GLY A 9 9.89 1.55 16.85
C GLY A 9 9.65 0.25 16.09
N ASP A 10 10.66 -0.63 16.12
CA ASP A 10 10.65 -1.97 15.53
C ASP A 10 9.84 -2.98 16.34
N ALA A 11 8.57 -2.66 16.58
CA ALA A 11 7.63 -3.65 17.08
C ALA A 11 7.33 -4.65 15.94
N PRO A 12 7.38 -5.98 16.19
CA PRO A 12 7.31 -7.00 15.14
C PRO A 12 6.00 -6.98 14.32
N ASN A 13 4.95 -6.33 14.84
CA ASN A 13 3.62 -6.30 14.22
C ASN A 13 3.26 -4.93 13.62
N HIS A 14 4.14 -3.93 13.66
CA HIS A 14 3.86 -2.60 13.12
C HIS A 14 4.42 -2.50 11.69
N ILE A 15 3.54 -2.61 10.69
CA ILE A 15 3.90 -2.42 9.28
C ILE A 15 3.59 -0.98 8.84
N ILE A 16 2.33 -0.53 8.99
CA ILE A 16 1.89 0.81 8.54
C ILE A 16 2.32 1.92 9.51
N THR A 17 2.19 1.67 10.81
CA THR A 17 2.44 2.68 11.86
C THR A 17 3.88 2.71 12.37
N ARG A 18 4.77 1.86 11.82
CA ARG A 18 6.17 1.68 12.27
C ARG A 18 6.93 3.00 12.41
N TRP A 19 6.69 3.92 11.47
CA TRP A 19 7.43 5.17 11.33
C TRP A 19 6.75 6.37 11.99
N PHE A 20 5.59 6.20 12.64
CA PHE A 20 4.88 7.30 13.28
C PHE A 20 5.78 8.03 14.29
N GLY A 21 5.71 9.36 14.32
CA GLY A 21 6.59 10.19 15.14
C GLY A 21 7.98 10.46 14.53
N THR A 22 8.32 9.91 13.36
CA THR A 22 9.55 10.31 12.66
C THR A 22 9.45 11.78 12.23
N PRO A 23 10.40 12.65 12.60
CA PRO A 23 10.40 14.05 12.18
C PRO A 23 10.33 14.17 10.66
N ASN A 24 9.46 15.06 10.17
CA ASN A 24 9.29 15.34 8.74
C ASN A 24 8.91 14.12 7.86
N LEU A 25 8.30 13.06 8.42
CA LEU A 25 7.93 11.85 7.66
C LEU A 25 7.04 12.11 6.44
N HIS A 26 6.27 13.20 6.45
CA HIS A 26 5.41 13.61 5.34
C HIS A 26 6.19 14.13 4.11
N THR A 27 7.49 14.41 4.26
CA THR A 27 8.36 14.85 3.16
C THR A 27 8.85 13.66 2.35
N LEU A 28 9.05 13.86 1.04
CA LEU A 28 9.51 12.83 0.12
C LEU A 28 10.87 12.27 0.54
N ASP A 29 11.83 13.15 0.85
CA ASP A 29 13.20 12.78 1.20
C ASP A 29 13.25 11.87 2.43
N VAL A 30 12.46 12.17 3.46
CA VAL A 30 12.40 11.33 4.66
C VAL A 30 11.69 10.01 4.37
N TYR A 31 10.59 10.03 3.61
CA TYR A 31 9.88 8.81 3.22
C TYR A 31 10.78 7.85 2.43
N GLU A 32 11.55 8.35 1.47
CA GLU A 32 12.47 7.53 0.68
C GLU A 32 13.68 7.03 1.50
N SER A 33 14.35 7.93 2.24
CA SER A 33 15.59 7.59 2.96
C SER A 33 15.39 6.78 4.24
N LYS A 34 14.28 6.97 4.98
CA LYS A 34 14.03 6.30 6.27
C LYS A 34 13.11 5.10 6.14
N ALA A 35 12.04 5.21 5.34
CA ALA A 35 11.04 4.15 5.22
C ALA A 35 11.25 3.25 3.99
N GLY A 36 12.27 3.50 3.16
CA GLY A 36 12.46 2.81 1.88
C GLY A 36 11.32 3.10 0.91
N GLY A 37 10.75 4.31 1.01
CA GLY A 37 9.62 4.78 0.22
C GLY A 37 9.76 4.47 -1.27
N TYR A 38 8.63 4.16 -1.90
CA TYR A 38 8.53 3.78 -3.32
C TYR A 38 9.32 2.55 -3.79
N LYS A 39 10.12 1.87 -2.95
CA LYS A 39 10.84 0.65 -3.36
C LYS A 39 9.90 -0.44 -3.91
N ALA A 40 8.79 -0.69 -3.22
CA ALA A 40 7.78 -1.65 -3.66
C ALA A 40 7.03 -1.17 -4.91
N LEU A 41 6.78 0.13 -5.05
CA LEU A 41 6.16 0.70 -6.25
C LEU A 41 7.06 0.50 -7.47
N ARG A 42 8.36 0.78 -7.34
CA ARG A 42 9.34 0.58 -8.42
C ARG A 42 9.36 -0.87 -8.88
N LYS A 43 9.42 -1.84 -7.95
CA LYS A 43 9.29 -3.27 -8.28
C LYS A 43 7.99 -3.57 -9.03
N ALA A 44 6.85 -3.09 -8.52
CA ALA A 44 5.55 -3.36 -9.12
C ALA A 44 5.41 -2.77 -10.54
N LEU A 45 6.01 -1.61 -10.80
CA LEU A 45 5.91 -0.94 -12.11
C LEU A 45 6.93 -1.46 -13.13
N LEU A 46 8.14 -1.82 -12.69
CA LEU A 46 9.25 -2.15 -13.58
C LEU A 46 9.46 -3.65 -13.76
N ASP A 47 9.13 -4.46 -12.74
CA ASP A 47 9.50 -5.87 -12.67
C ASP A 47 8.30 -6.82 -12.63
N MET A 48 7.06 -6.30 -12.65
CA MET A 48 5.85 -7.11 -12.51
C MET A 48 4.78 -6.75 -13.54
N SER A 49 4.13 -7.77 -14.08
CA SER A 49 2.91 -7.61 -14.86
C SER A 49 1.69 -7.32 -13.97
N PRO A 50 0.62 -6.70 -14.52
CA PRO A 50 -0.61 -6.48 -13.76
C PRO A 50 -1.25 -7.77 -13.22
N ALA A 51 -1.04 -8.90 -13.89
CA ALA A 51 -1.53 -10.21 -13.46
C ALA A 51 -0.76 -10.72 -12.23
N GLU A 52 0.57 -10.59 -12.22
CA GLU A 52 1.41 -10.96 -11.08
C GLU A 52 1.08 -10.11 -9.85
N ILE A 53 0.88 -8.81 -10.02
CA ILE A 53 0.47 -7.91 -8.91
C ILE A 53 -0.86 -8.36 -8.31
N THR A 54 -1.85 -8.67 -9.16
CA THR A 54 -3.17 -9.15 -8.70
C THR A 54 -3.04 -10.51 -8.00
N GLY A 55 -2.19 -11.40 -8.51
CA GLY A 55 -1.87 -12.69 -7.93
C GLY A 55 -1.24 -12.58 -6.55
N GLU A 56 -0.24 -11.70 -6.38
CA GLU A 56 0.43 -11.46 -5.10
C GLU A 56 -0.57 -11.02 -4.02
N VAL A 57 -1.46 -10.08 -4.34
CA VAL A 57 -2.49 -9.59 -3.41
C VAL A 57 -3.55 -10.65 -3.09
N LYS A 58 -3.83 -11.56 -4.03
CA LYS A 58 -4.70 -12.71 -3.79
C LYS A 58 -4.04 -13.70 -2.83
N THR A 59 -2.77 -14.04 -3.06
CA THR A 59 -1.97 -14.94 -2.21
C THR A 59 -1.78 -14.38 -0.80
N SER A 60 -1.62 -13.06 -0.66
CA SER A 60 -1.45 -12.41 0.64
C SER A 60 -2.68 -12.50 1.56
N GLY A 61 -3.84 -12.88 1.02
CA GLY A 61 -5.10 -12.92 1.79
C GLY A 61 -5.59 -11.54 2.23
N LEU A 62 -5.21 -10.45 1.54
CA LEU A 62 -5.60 -9.09 1.94
C LEU A 62 -7.13 -8.92 1.90
N ARG A 63 -7.73 -8.64 3.05
CA ARG A 63 -9.15 -8.33 3.19
C ARG A 63 -9.38 -6.81 3.27
N GLY A 64 -10.48 -6.34 2.70
CA GLY A 64 -10.88 -4.94 2.71
C GLY A 64 -11.01 -4.40 4.14
N ARG A 65 -10.37 -3.26 4.41
CA ARG A 65 -10.30 -2.64 5.75
C ARG A 65 -11.38 -1.59 6.02
N GLY A 66 -12.30 -1.36 5.06
CA GLY A 66 -13.48 -0.50 5.25
C GLY A 66 -14.66 -1.17 5.95
N GLY A 67 -14.45 -2.26 6.69
CA GLY A 67 -15.49 -2.98 7.45
C GLY A 67 -16.08 -4.22 6.75
N ALA A 68 -16.27 -4.19 5.43
CA ALA A 68 -16.90 -5.32 4.69
C ALA A 68 -16.05 -6.60 4.62
N GLY A 69 -14.73 -6.50 4.76
CA GLY A 69 -13.85 -7.68 4.80
C GLY A 69 -13.79 -8.51 3.52
N PHE A 70 -14.21 -7.99 2.36
CA PHE A 70 -14.13 -8.70 1.08
C PHE A 70 -12.67 -8.94 0.66
N ALA A 71 -12.39 -10.06 -0.02
CA ALA A 71 -11.04 -10.39 -0.50
C ALA A 71 -10.58 -9.42 -1.61
N THR A 72 -9.54 -8.64 -1.33
CA THR A 72 -9.09 -7.53 -2.20
C THR A 72 -8.59 -8.02 -3.55
N GLY A 73 -7.76 -9.07 -3.58
CA GLY A 73 -7.26 -9.66 -4.83
C GLY A 73 -8.39 -10.18 -5.73
N THR A 74 -9.41 -10.81 -5.14
CA THR A 74 -10.61 -11.24 -5.88
C THR A 74 -11.39 -10.04 -6.43
N LYS A 75 -11.58 -8.99 -5.63
CA LYS A 75 -12.27 -7.76 -6.07
C LYS A 75 -11.59 -7.14 -7.28
N TRP A 76 -10.26 -7.06 -7.29
CA TRP A 76 -9.50 -6.51 -8.41
C TRP A 76 -9.66 -7.36 -9.68
N GLY A 77 -9.80 -8.68 -9.54
CA GLY A 77 -10.03 -9.59 -10.66
C GLY A 77 -11.38 -9.42 -11.37
N PHE A 78 -12.36 -8.74 -10.76
CA PHE A 78 -13.66 -8.48 -11.40
C PHE A 78 -13.62 -7.31 -12.40
N ILE A 79 -12.56 -6.51 -12.40
CA ILE A 79 -12.44 -5.40 -13.35
C ILE A 79 -12.12 -5.97 -14.73
N ASN A 80 -13.04 -5.79 -15.68
CA ASN A 80 -12.78 -6.08 -17.08
C ASN A 80 -11.75 -5.08 -17.63
N ARG A 81 -10.52 -5.56 -17.84
CA ARG A 81 -9.41 -4.75 -18.34
C ARG A 81 -9.63 -4.27 -19.77
N ASP A 82 -10.33 -5.07 -20.57
CA ASP A 82 -10.56 -4.84 -22.00
C ASP A 82 -11.82 -4.01 -22.27
N ALA A 83 -12.59 -3.69 -21.22
CA ALA A 83 -13.76 -2.82 -21.35
C ALA A 83 -13.35 -1.45 -21.92
N PRO A 84 -14.11 -0.87 -22.86
CA PRO A 84 -13.79 0.45 -23.40
C PRO A 84 -13.89 1.54 -22.34
N GLY A 85 -13.15 2.63 -22.53
CA GLY A 85 -13.18 3.81 -21.65
C GLY A 85 -12.17 3.78 -20.48
N PRO A 86 -12.12 4.87 -19.69
CA PRO A 86 -11.19 5.03 -18.58
C PRO A 86 -11.55 4.15 -17.38
N LYS A 87 -10.53 3.79 -16.61
CA LYS A 87 -10.66 3.02 -15.35
C LYS A 87 -10.24 3.94 -14.22
N TYR A 88 -10.96 3.89 -13.09
CA TYR A 88 -10.72 4.77 -11.96
C TYR A 88 -10.35 3.99 -10.71
N VAL A 89 -9.48 4.58 -9.90
CA VAL A 89 -9.16 4.11 -8.54
C VAL A 89 -9.71 5.14 -7.57
N VAL A 90 -10.54 4.70 -6.64
CA VAL A 90 -11.14 5.56 -5.60
C VAL A 90 -10.65 5.10 -4.24
N VAL A 91 -10.08 6.04 -3.49
CA VAL A 91 -9.67 5.83 -2.09
C VAL A 91 -10.76 6.39 -1.20
N ASN A 92 -11.25 5.57 -0.26
CA ASN A 92 -12.23 5.93 0.75
C ASN A 92 -11.55 6.08 2.10
#